data_AF-R7HHG3-F1
#
_entry.id   AF-R7HHG3-F1
#
_cell.length_a   1.000
_cell.length_b   1.000
_cell.length_c   1.000
_cell.angle_alpha   90.00
_cell.angle_beta   90.00
_cell.angle_gamma   90.00
#
_symmetry.space_group_name_H-M   'P 1'
#
loop_
_entity.id
_entity.type
_entity.pdbx_description
1 polymer ?
#
loop_
_entity_poly.entity_id
_entity_poly.type
_entity_poly.pdbx_seq_one_letter_code
_entity_poly.pdbx_strand_id
1 'polypeptide(L)'
;MEEKNKPVAPIIGADGNVFNLIGICSRALKDAGYHDKAKEMANRVTSSGSYEEALSIMCEYIEPVDQNYEMYNAFDDDEIDIGI
;
A
#
# COMPACT_ATOMS: atom_id res chain seq x y z
N MET A 1 1.39 9.91 21.20
CA MET A 1 2.20 8.89 20.51
C MET A 1 1.99 9.17 19.04
N GLU A 2 3.02 9.53 18.28
CA GLU A 2 2.88 9.66 16.82
C GLU A 2 2.31 8.34 16.31
N GLU A 3 1.09 8.36 15.76
CA GLU A 3 0.68 7.33 14.83
C GLU A 3 1.69 7.38 13.71
N LYS A 4 2.64 6.44 13.69
CA LYS A 4 3.49 6.31 12.52
C LYS A 4 2.55 6.06 11.35
N ASN A 5 2.50 7.00 10.42
CA ASN A 5 1.66 6.93 9.24
C ASN A 5 1.88 5.56 8.56
N LYS A 6 0.76 4.92 8.19
CA LYS A 6 0.79 3.63 7.50
C LYS A 6 1.60 3.77 6.20
N PRO A 7 2.43 2.78 5.83
CA PRO A 7 3.11 2.80 4.55
C PRO A 7 2.09 2.84 3.41
N VAL A 8 2.38 3.63 2.38
CA VAL A 8 1.56 3.66 1.16
C VAL A 8 1.79 2.37 0.36
N ALA A 9 0.73 1.83 -0.22
CA ALA A 9 0.81 0.64 -1.08
C ALA A 9 0.00 0.85 -2.37
N PRO A 10 0.62 0.73 -3.56
CA PRO A 10 -0.04 0.90 -4.85
C PRO A 10 -0.92 -0.30 -5.20
N ILE A 11 -2.11 -0.39 -4.58
CA ILE A 11 -3.07 -1.50 -4.81
C ILE A 11 -4.33 -1.08 -5.56
N ILE A 12 -4.62 0.22 -5.66
CA ILE A 12 -5.76 0.71 -6.44
C ILE A 12 -5.39 0.68 -7.93
N GLY A 13 -6.22 0.01 -8.73
CA GLY A 13 -5.99 -0.17 -10.16
C GLY A 13 -4.91 -1.19 -10.51
N ALA A 14 -4.26 -1.81 -9.51
CA ALA A 14 -3.28 -2.86 -9.72
C ALA A 14 -3.94 -4.08 -10.39
N ASP A 15 -3.42 -4.48 -11.55
CA ASP A 15 -3.87 -5.70 -12.23
C ASP A 15 -3.27 -6.93 -11.51
N GLY A 16 -4.05 -7.54 -10.63
CA GLY A 16 -3.58 -8.71 -9.90
C GLY A 16 -4.61 -9.35 -8.97
N ASN A 17 -4.41 -10.63 -8.71
CA ASN A 17 -5.15 -11.36 -7.68
C ASN A 17 -4.64 -11.00 -6.27
N VAL A 18 -5.33 -11.51 -5.24
CA VAL A 18 -4.99 -11.25 -3.83
C VAL A 18 -3.53 -11.57 -3.47
N PHE A 19 -2.90 -12.56 -4.12
CA PHE A 19 -1.50 -12.91 -3.83
C PHE A 19 -0.54 -11.84 -4.33
N ASN A 20 -0.83 -11.22 -5.48
CA ASN A 20 -0.06 -10.08 -5.95
C ASN A 20 -0.17 -8.91 -4.97
N LEU A 21 -1.39 -8.61 -4.51
CA LEU A 21 -1.64 -7.53 -3.55
C LEU A 21 -0.96 -7.78 -2.19
N ILE A 22 -0.94 -9.01 -1.70
CA ILE A 22 -0.15 -9.39 -0.50
C ILE A 22 1.33 -9.04 -0.72
N GLY A 23 1.88 -9.33 -1.90
CA GLY A 23 3.26 -9.02 -2.26
C GLY A 23 3.55 -7.51 -2.20
N ILE A 24 2.69 -6.70 -2.81
CA ILE A 24 2.79 -5.23 -2.82
C ILE A 24 2.73 -4.68 -1.40
N CYS A 25 1.69 -5.03 -0.63
CA CYS A 25 1.52 -4.58 0.75
C CYS A 25 2.67 -5.04 1.67
N SER A 26 3.13 -6.28 1.50
CA SER A 26 4.25 -6.82 2.27
C SER A 26 5.54 -6.07 1.99
N ARG A 27 5.75 -5.64 0.75
CA ARG A 27 6.94 -4.86 0.37
C ARG A 27 6.90 -3.47 1.02
N ALA A 28 5.79 -2.75 0.89
CA ALA A 28 5.60 -1.44 1.53
C ALA A 28 5.87 -1.48 3.04
N LEU A 29 5.34 -2.51 3.72
CA LEU A 29 5.58 -2.70 5.16
C LEU A 29 7.05 -2.98 5.49
N LYS A 30 7.73 -3.83 4.72
CA LYS A 30 9.14 -4.16 4.93
C LYS A 30 10.06 -2.98 4.67
N ASP A 31 9.80 -2.20 3.61
CA ASP A 31 10.58 -1.01 3.27
C ASP A 31 10.47 0.07 4.35
N ALA A 32 9.33 0.13 5.04
CA ALA A 32 9.12 0.98 6.23
C ALA A 32 9.59 0.35 7.56
N GLY A 33 10.22 -0.83 7.52
CA GLY A 33 10.78 -1.53 8.71
C GLY A 33 9.77 -2.34 9.52
N TYR A 34 8.53 -2.52 9.07
CA TYR A 34 7.47 -3.28 9.76
C TYR A 34 7.42 -4.76 9.35
N HIS A 35 8.54 -5.48 9.49
CA HIS A 35 8.65 -6.89 9.09
C HIS A 35 7.62 -7.80 9.78
N ASP A 36 7.39 -7.60 11.08
CA ASP A 36 6.42 -8.41 11.84
C ASP A 36 4.99 -8.16 11.38
N LYS A 37 4.62 -6.89 11.13
CA LYS A 37 3.31 -6.54 10.59
C LYS A 37 3.09 -7.09 9.19
N ALA A 38 4.13 -7.13 8.34
CA ALA A 38 4.04 -7.76 7.02
C ALA A 38 3.69 -9.24 7.13
N LYS A 39 4.31 -9.97 8.08
CA LYS A 39 4.03 -11.37 8.33
C LYS A 39 2.62 -11.58 8.90
N GLU A 40 2.20 -10.75 9.85
CA GLU A 40 0.87 -10.79 10.45
C GLU A 40 -0.23 -10.54 9.41
N MET A 41 -0.08 -9.48 8.60
CA MET A 41 -0.99 -9.14 7.52
C MET A 41 -1.12 -10.30 6.52
N ALA A 42 0.00 -10.85 6.04
CA ALA A 42 -0.03 -11.98 5.11
C ALA A 42 -0.76 -13.21 5.69
N ASN A 43 -0.52 -13.53 6.97
CA ASN A 43 -1.21 -14.63 7.65
C ASN A 43 -2.73 -14.39 7.75
N ARG A 44 -3.14 -13.17 8.11
CA ARG A 44 -4.57 -12.80 8.20
C ARG A 44 -5.25 -12.83 6.84
N VAL A 45 -4.63 -12.25 5.82
CA VAL A 45 -5.18 -12.25 4.45
C VAL A 45 -5.30 -13.67 3.91
N THR A 46 -4.28 -14.52 4.08
CA THR A 46 -4.33 -15.93 3.60
C THR A 46 -5.34 -16.79 4.37
N SER A 47 -5.80 -16.33 5.54
CA SER A 47 -6.86 -16.96 6.32
C SER A 47 -8.25 -16.39 6.04
N SER A 48 -8.37 -15.35 5.20
CA SER A 48 -9.64 -14.71 4.89
C SER A 48 -10.51 -15.58 3.96
N GLY A 49 -11.82 -15.45 4.10
CA GLY A 49 -12.82 -16.21 3.34
C GLY A 49 -13.24 -15.54 2.03
N SER A 50 -12.88 -14.28 1.82
CA SER A 50 -13.27 -13.52 0.62
C SER A 50 -12.22 -12.48 0.21
N TYR A 51 -12.30 -12.07 -1.05
CA TYR A 51 -11.45 -11.00 -1.58
C TYR A 51 -11.69 -9.66 -0.89
N GLU A 52 -12.94 -9.34 -0.55
CA GLU A 52 -13.29 -8.11 0.17
C GLU A 52 -12.71 -8.10 1.59
N GLU A 53 -12.77 -9.23 2.29
CA GLU A 53 -12.15 -9.38 3.62
C GLU A 53 -10.63 -9.24 3.53
N ALA A 54 -10.01 -9.86 2.51
CA ALA A 54 -8.59 -9.69 2.24
C ALA A 54 -8.19 -8.22 2.05
N LEU A 55 -8.96 -7.47 1.24
CA LEU A 55 -8.71 -6.03 1.01
C LEU A 55 -8.90 -5.22 2.30
N SER A 56 -9.97 -5.48 3.06
CA SER A 56 -10.21 -4.82 4.34
C SER A 56 -9.04 -5.03 5.30
N ILE A 57 -8.53 -6.26 5.41
CA ILE A 57 -7.37 -6.57 6.25
C ILE A 57 -6.14 -5.79 5.77
N MET A 58 -5.87 -5.73 4.46
CA MET A 58 -4.71 -4.98 3.94
C MET A 58 -4.77 -3.49 4.35
N CYS A 59 -5.93 -2.84 4.21
CA CYS A 59 -6.14 -1.44 4.58
C CYS A 59 -5.97 -1.15 6.09
N GLU A 60 -5.98 -2.17 6.95
CA GLU A 60 -5.62 -1.98 8.36
C GLU A 60 -4.11 -1.71 8.54
N TYR A 61 -3.25 -2.22 7.65
CA TYR A 61 -1.79 -2.14 7.76
C TYR A 61 -1.16 -1.07 6.85
N ILE A 62 -1.77 -0.80 5.70
CA ILE A 62 -1.24 0.13 4.69
C ILE A 62 -2.26 1.22 4.35
N GLU A 63 -1.79 2.27 3.69
CA GLU A 63 -2.64 3.26 3.03
C GLU A 63 -2.72 2.92 1.52
N PRO A 64 -3.91 2.59 0.99
CA PRO A 64 -4.04 2.21 -0.42
C PRO A 64 -3.97 3.43 -1.33
N VAL A 65 -3.08 3.39 -2.33
CA VAL A 65 -2.95 4.45 -3.34
C VAL A 65 -3.08 3.88 -4.74
N ASP A 66 -3.29 4.77 -5.72
CA ASP A 66 -3.25 4.40 -7.14
C ASP A 66 -1.88 3.84 -7.51
N GLN A 67 -1.84 2.87 -8.42
CA GLN A 67 -0.58 2.31 -8.89
C GLN A 67 0.38 3.34 -9.52
N ASN A 68 -0.14 4.48 -9.94
CA ASN A 68 0.63 5.60 -10.48
C ASN A 68 0.97 6.66 -9.43
N TYR A 69 0.75 6.42 -8.13
CA TYR A 69 1.01 7.39 -7.06
C TYR A 69 2.42 7.99 -7.08
N GLU A 70 3.45 7.16 -7.24
CA GLU A 70 4.85 7.60 -7.34
C GLU A 70 5.09 8.51 -8.55
N MET A 71 4.38 8.27 -9.65
CA MET A 71 4.44 9.13 -10.83
C MET A 71 3.83 10.51 -10.52
N TYR A 72 2.71 10.58 -9.80
CA TYR A 72 2.10 11.86 -9.41
C TYR A 72 2.97 12.65 -8.44
N ASN A 73 3.56 12.00 -7.42
CA ASN A 73 4.47 12.69 -6.49
C ASN A 73 5.73 13.22 -7.17
N ALA A 74 6.22 12.53 -8.22
CA ALA A 74 7.37 12.99 -8.99
C ALA A 74 7.08 14.23 -9.85
N PHE A 75 5.81 14.56 -10.09
CA PHE A 75 5.38 15.76 -10.82
C PHE A 75 4.87 16.89 -9.93
N ASP A 76 4.55 16.63 -8.66
CA ASP A 76 4.09 17.64 -7.70
C ASP A 76 5.24 18.44 -7.05
N ASP A 77 6.49 17.96 -7.12
CA ASP A 77 7.67 18.67 -6.58
C ASP A 77 8.29 19.68 -7.57
N ASP A 78 7.87 19.64 -8.83
CA ASP A 78 8.10 20.72 -9.78
C ASP A 78 6.95 21.73 -9.64
N GLU A 79 7.13 22.70 -8.74
CA GLU A 79 6.40 23.98 -8.78
C GLU A 79 6.43 24.45 -10.24
N ILE A 80 5.32 24.29 -10.97
CA ILE A 80 5.21 24.82 -12.32
C ILE A 80 5.18 26.34 -12.16
N ASP A 81 6.35 26.97 -12.22
CA ASP A 81 6.50 28.38 -12.53
C ASP A 81 5.97 28.59 -13.95
N ILE A 82 4.64 28.68 -14.07
CA ILE A 82 4.02 29.29 -15.24
C ILE A 82 4.35 30.78 -15.18
N GLY A 83 5.56 31.11 -15.61
CA GLY A 83 5.98 32.48 -15.91
C GLY A 83 5.20 33.02 -17.11
N ILE A 84 3.90 33.22 -16.94
CA ILE A 84 2.99 33.89 -17.88
C ILE A 84 2.16 34.91 -17.12
#